data_AF-A0AAT9HB61-F1
#
_entry.id   AF-A0AAT9HB61-F1
#
_cell.length_a   1.000
_cell.length_b   1.000
_cell.length_c   1.000
_cell.angle_alpha   90.00
_cell.angle_beta   90.00
_cell.angle_gamma   90.00
#
_symmetry.space_group_name_H-M   'P 1'
#
loop_
_entity.id
_entity.type
_entity.pdbx_description
1 polymer ?
#
loop_
_entity_poly.entity_id
_entity_poly.type
_entity_poly.pdbx_seq_one_letter_code
_entity_poly.pdbx_strand_id
1 'polypeptide(L)'
;MPQDAYDYDVLVVGSGFGGSVTALRLTEKGYTVGVLEAGRRWTRQNLPKNSWDLRNYLWAPRLGLYGIQRIHLLGNVMVLAGAGVGGGSLNYANTLYIPPKPFFDDPSGGTSPTGRTSWPRTTTRPSACSAYGSTPR
;
A
#
# COMPACT_ATOMS: atom_id res chain seq x y z
N MET A 1 15.96 25.55 19.91
CA MET A 1 16.17 24.58 18.83
C MET A 1 15.45 25.11 17.59
N PRO A 2 16.09 25.24 16.43
CA PRO A 2 15.32 25.45 15.20
C PRO A 2 14.37 24.26 15.08
N GLN A 3 13.09 24.49 14.85
CA GLN A 3 12.17 23.41 14.51
C GLN A 3 12.71 22.76 13.24
N ASP A 4 13.04 21.47 13.31
CA ASP A 4 13.43 20.67 12.15
C ASP A 4 12.35 20.84 11.08
N ALA A 5 12.65 21.65 10.07
CA ALA A 5 11.72 21.91 8.98
C ALA A 5 11.72 20.66 8.10
N TYR A 6 10.70 19.82 8.26
CA TYR A 6 10.48 18.67 7.41
C TYR A 6 9.92 19.14 6.06
N ASP A 7 10.43 18.58 4.95
CA ASP A 7 9.95 18.88 3.59
C ASP A 7 8.53 18.36 3.33
N TYR A 8 8.07 17.39 4.13
CA TYR A 8 6.78 16.74 3.99
C TYR A 8 6.01 16.73 5.31
N ASP A 9 4.70 16.93 5.24
CA ASP A 9 3.78 16.81 6.37
C ASP A 9 3.46 15.34 6.68
N VAL A 10 3.37 14.51 5.63
CA VAL A 10 3.05 13.08 5.76
C VAL A 10 3.92 12.24 4.83
N LEU A 11 4.43 11.12 5.35
CA LEU A 11 5.15 10.13 4.58
C LEU A 11 4.34 8.83 4.48
N VAL A 12 4.02 8.42 3.25
CA VAL A 12 3.33 7.16 2.94
C VAL A 12 4.35 6.13 2.48
N VAL A 13 4.45 5.01 3.19
CA VAL A 13 5.35 3.90 2.83
C VAL A 13 4.57 2.83 2.09
N GLY A 14 4.92 2.63 0.82
CA GLY A 14 4.25 1.75 -0.13
C GLY A 14 3.28 2.52 -1.02
N SER A 15 3.37 2.27 -2.32
CA SER A 15 2.57 2.92 -3.37
C SER A 15 1.48 2.01 -3.96
N GLY A 16 1.09 0.97 -3.23
CA GLY A 16 -0.02 0.08 -3.60
C GLY A 16 -1.38 0.76 -3.54
N PHE A 17 -2.47 -0.02 -3.65
CA PHE A 17 -3.85 0.49 -3.61
C PHE A 17 -4.13 1.41 -2.41
N GLY A 18 -3.84 0.94 -1.20
CA GLY A 18 -4.04 1.73 0.02
C GLY A 18 -3.20 3.00 0.04
N GLY A 19 -1.88 2.87 -0.22
CA GLY A 19 -0.96 4.01 -0.19
C GLY A 19 -1.29 5.08 -1.23
N SER A 20 -1.67 4.68 -2.45
CA SER A 20 -2.07 5.61 -3.51
C SER A 20 -3.35 6.38 -3.16
N VAL A 21 -4.36 5.69 -2.61
CA VAL A 21 -5.60 6.33 -2.17
C VAL A 21 -5.35 7.25 -0.98
N THR A 22 -4.55 6.81 0.00
CA THR A 22 -4.16 7.64 1.15
C THR A 22 -3.42 8.89 0.71
N ALA A 23 -2.43 8.76 -0.17
CA ALA A 23 -1.69 9.90 -0.70
C ALA A 23 -2.62 10.89 -1.41
N LEU A 24 -3.51 10.39 -2.29
CA LEU A 24 -4.50 11.23 -2.98
C LEU A 24 -5.37 12.01 -1.99
N ARG A 25 -6.00 11.32 -1.01
CA ARG A 25 -6.92 11.95 -0.08
C ARG A 25 -6.26 12.97 0.85
N LEU A 26 -5.00 12.74 1.22
CA LEU A 26 -4.24 13.68 2.03
C LEU A 26 -3.81 14.92 1.21
N THR A 27 -3.35 14.73 -0.02
CA THR A 27 -3.02 15.85 -0.91
C THR A 27 -4.24 16.69 -1.26
N GLU A 28 -5.40 16.07 -1.50
CA GLU A 28 -6.68 16.78 -1.70
C GLU A 28 -7.06 17.66 -0.50
N LYS A 29 -6.63 17.27 0.71
CA LYS A 29 -6.83 18.04 1.94
C LYS A 29 -5.77 19.13 2.15
N GLY A 30 -4.79 19.25 1.25
CA GLY A 30 -3.76 20.28 1.26
C GLY A 30 -2.48 19.92 2.01
N TYR A 31 -2.27 18.65 2.37
CA TYR A 31 -1.00 18.21 2.97
C TYR A 31 0.07 18.01 1.89
N THR A 32 1.32 18.29 2.24
CA THR A 32 2.51 17.93 1.45
C THR A 32 2.89 16.48 1.75
N VAL A 33 2.66 15.58 0.80
CA VAL A 33 2.79 14.12 1.02
C VAL A 33 3.96 13.54 0.24
N GLY A 34 4.88 12.87 0.94
CA GLY A 34 5.93 12.04 0.34
C GLY A 34 5.48 10.59 0.24
N VAL A 35 5.76 9.91 -0.88
CA VAL A 35 5.48 8.47 -1.05
C VAL A 35 6.78 7.72 -1.30
N LEU A 36 7.08 6.73 -0.45
CA LEU A 36 8.25 5.87 -0.58
C LEU A 36 7.84 4.50 -1.08
N GLU A 37 8.53 4.01 -2.11
CA GLU A 37 8.31 2.69 -2.68
C GLU A 37 9.64 1.94 -2.78
N ALA A 38 9.63 0.65 -2.42
CA ALA A 38 10.84 -0.17 -2.40
C ALA A 38 11.21 -0.68 -3.80
N GLY A 39 10.24 -0.80 -4.70
CA GLY A 39 10.46 -1.19 -6.09
C GLY A 39 10.62 0.00 -7.03
N ARG A 40 11.10 -0.29 -8.25
CA ARG A 40 11.28 0.71 -9.30
C ARG A 40 9.95 1.22 -9.85
N ARG A 41 9.97 2.41 -10.45
CA ARG A 41 8.88 2.87 -11.32
C ARG A 41 8.93 2.17 -12.68
N TRP A 42 7.90 1.39 -12.97
CA TRP A 42 7.75 0.72 -14.26
C TRP A 42 7.00 1.62 -15.26
N THR A 43 7.51 1.69 -16.48
CA THR A 43 6.92 2.35 -17.64
C THR A 43 6.63 1.29 -18.70
N ARG A 44 5.79 1.63 -19.69
CA ARG A 44 5.48 0.71 -20.79
C ARG A 44 6.74 0.20 -21.51
N GLN A 45 7.79 1.00 -21.56
CA GLN A 45 9.05 0.68 -22.24
C GLN A 45 9.94 -0.27 -21.43
N ASN A 46 9.89 -0.20 -20.10
CA ASN A 46 10.76 -1.00 -19.22
C ASN A 46 10.05 -2.19 -18.57
N LEU A 47 8.74 -2.34 -18.78
CA LEU A 47 7.97 -3.48 -18.30
C LEU A 47 8.49 -4.78 -18.95
N PRO A 48 8.80 -5.83 -18.16
CA PRO A 48 9.28 -7.10 -18.69
C PRO A 48 8.22 -7.69 -19.62
N LYS A 49 8.60 -7.90 -20.88
CA LYS A 49 7.70 -8.44 -21.92
C LYS A 49 7.48 -9.94 -21.78
N ASN A 50 8.33 -10.63 -21.03
CA ASN A 50 8.27 -12.07 -20.82
C ASN A 50 8.84 -12.44 -19.44
N SER A 51 8.42 -13.60 -18.93
CA SER A 51 8.87 -14.14 -17.63
C SER A 51 10.30 -14.70 -17.66
N TRP A 52 10.94 -14.72 -18.83
CA TRP A 52 12.30 -15.20 -19.03
C TRP A 52 13.37 -14.18 -18.61
N ASP A 53 12.98 -12.90 -18.46
CA ASP A 53 13.84 -11.87 -17.89
C ASP A 53 13.80 -11.92 -16.36
N LEU A 54 14.45 -12.93 -15.77
CA LEU A 54 14.46 -13.15 -14.31
C LEU A 54 14.97 -11.93 -13.52
N ARG A 55 15.85 -11.09 -14.09
CA ARG A 55 16.37 -9.88 -13.43
C ARG A 55 15.31 -8.79 -13.27
N ASN A 56 14.47 -8.62 -14.29
CA ASN A 56 13.36 -7.65 -14.26
C ASN A 56 12.03 -8.28 -13.82
N TYR A 57 11.96 -9.61 -13.67
CA TYR A 57 10.78 -10.31 -13.19
C TYR A 57 10.82 -10.57 -11.69
N LEU A 58 11.92 -11.10 -11.13
CA LEU A 58 11.99 -11.44 -9.70
C LEU A 58 12.52 -10.28 -8.85
N TRP A 59 11.80 -9.93 -7.78
CA TRP A 59 12.29 -9.02 -6.76
C TRP A 59 13.08 -9.80 -5.70
N ALA A 60 14.41 -9.80 -5.81
CA ALA A 60 15.35 -10.38 -4.85
C ALA A 60 16.56 -9.43 -4.68
N PRO A 61 16.43 -8.37 -3.87
CA PRO A 61 17.46 -7.33 -3.75
C PRO A 61 18.80 -7.87 -3.28
N ARG A 62 18.79 -8.91 -2.44
CA ARG A 62 20.02 -9.60 -1.97
C ARG A 62 20.83 -10.23 -3.11
N LEU A 63 20.20 -10.50 -4.25
CA LEU A 63 20.81 -11.06 -5.46
C LEU A 63 20.96 -10.01 -6.58
N GLY A 64 20.71 -8.73 -6.28
CA GLY A 64 20.71 -7.67 -7.29
C GLY A 64 19.56 -7.72 -8.30
N LEU A 65 18.49 -8.49 -7.99
CA LEU A 65 17.30 -8.59 -8.84
C LEU A 65 16.22 -7.64 -8.30
N TYR A 66 15.75 -6.71 -9.13
CA TYR A 66 14.80 -5.66 -8.74
C TYR A 66 13.52 -5.73 -9.60
N GLY A 67 13.07 -6.95 -9.90
CA GLY A 67 11.91 -7.18 -10.74
C GLY A 67 10.56 -6.86 -10.09
N ILE A 68 9.48 -7.03 -10.86
CA ILE A 68 8.10 -6.71 -10.44
C ILE A 68 7.54 -7.70 -9.42
N GLN A 69 7.85 -8.98 -9.56
CA GLN A 69 7.26 -10.06 -8.80
C GLN A 69 8.09 -10.35 -7.56
N ARG A 70 7.58 -9.95 -6.39
CA ARG A 70 8.11 -10.39 -5.10
C ARG A 70 7.42 -11.69 -4.69
N ILE A 71 8.22 -12.68 -4.32
CA ILE A 71 7.73 -13.98 -3.85
C ILE A 71 8.13 -14.11 -2.38
N HIS A 72 7.13 -14.27 -1.51
CA HIS A 72 7.33 -14.57 -0.10
C HIS A 72 6.85 -15.99 0.17
N LEU A 73 7.77 -16.88 0.53
CA LEU A 73 7.42 -18.21 1.02
C LEU A 73 7.22 -18.15 2.53
N LEU A 74 6.00 -18.40 2.99
CA LEU A 74 5.66 -18.52 4.41
C LEU A 74 5.25 -19.97 4.68
N GLY A 75 6.22 -20.80 5.03
CA GLY A 75 6.00 -22.23 5.27
C GLY A 75 5.41 -22.91 4.04
N ASN A 76 4.14 -23.32 4.13
CA ASN A 76 3.41 -24.03 3.07
C ASN A 76 2.67 -23.09 2.09
N VAL A 77 2.82 -21.77 2.23
CA VAL A 77 2.10 -20.77 1.40
C VAL A 77 3.10 -19.91 0.65
N MET A 78 2.87 -19.75 -0.65
CA MET A 78 3.59 -18.82 -1.50
C MET A 78 2.74 -17.57 -1.76
N VAL A 79 3.22 -16.41 -1.30
CA VAL A 79 2.55 -15.12 -1.49
C VAL A 79 3.24 -14.35 -2.61
N LEU A 80 2.45 -14.02 -3.62
CA LEU A 80 2.87 -13.24 -4.78
C LEU A 80 2.49 -11.77 -4.56
N ALA A 81 3.47 -10.87 -4.49
CA ALA A 81 3.28 -9.44 -4.28
C ALA A 81 3.99 -8.62 -5.35
N GLY A 82 3.42 -7.47 -5.72
CA GLY A 82 4.06 -6.54 -6.64
C GLY A 82 5.06 -5.64 -5.92
N ALA A 83 6.26 -5.50 -6.47
CA ALA A 83 7.30 -4.59 -6.00
C ALA A 83 7.62 -3.54 -7.07
N GLY A 84 7.12 -2.33 -6.86
CA GLY A 84 7.22 -1.23 -7.82
C GLY A 84 6.15 -0.18 -7.57
N VAL A 85 6.27 0.96 -8.25
CA VAL A 85 5.25 2.03 -8.15
C VAL A 85 3.90 1.50 -8.63
N GLY A 86 2.89 1.49 -7.73
CA GLY A 86 1.60 0.83 -7.92
C GLY A 86 1.43 -0.48 -7.12
N GLY A 87 2.52 -1.04 -6.61
CA GLY A 87 2.54 -2.25 -5.80
C GLY A 87 1.87 -3.45 -6.50
N GLY A 88 0.96 -4.11 -5.80
CA GLY A 88 0.23 -5.26 -6.33
C GLY A 88 -0.59 -4.99 -7.60
N SER A 89 -0.92 -3.74 -7.93
CA SER A 89 -1.63 -3.45 -9.18
C SER A 89 -0.82 -3.82 -10.43
N LEU A 90 0.51 -3.95 -10.31
CA LEU A 90 1.41 -4.33 -11.41
C LEU A 90 1.30 -5.82 -11.79
N ASN A 91 0.89 -6.68 -10.85
CA ASN A 91 0.80 -8.13 -11.05
C ASN A 91 -0.60 -8.69 -10.75
N TYR A 92 -1.57 -7.81 -10.57
CA TYR A 92 -2.94 -8.17 -10.25
C TYR A 92 -3.72 -8.63 -11.49
N ALA A 93 -4.62 -9.60 -11.31
CA ALA A 93 -5.43 -10.19 -12.37
C ALA A 93 -6.73 -9.41 -12.67
N ASN A 94 -6.89 -8.19 -12.16
CA ASN A 94 -8.07 -7.33 -12.35
C ASN A 94 -9.40 -7.93 -11.86
N THR A 95 -9.37 -8.84 -10.89
CA THR A 95 -10.54 -9.55 -10.35
C THR A 95 -11.24 -8.76 -9.24
N LEU A 96 -12.02 -7.75 -9.63
CA LEU A 96 -12.64 -6.78 -8.71
C LEU A 96 -14.02 -7.25 -8.21
N TYR A 97 -14.05 -8.21 -7.28
CA TYR A 97 -15.30 -8.59 -6.63
C TYR A 97 -15.65 -7.63 -5.49
N ILE A 98 -16.89 -7.17 -5.46
CA ILE A 98 -17.46 -6.46 -4.32
C ILE A 98 -18.07 -7.52 -3.38
N PRO A 99 -17.56 -7.68 -2.15
CA PRO A 99 -18.17 -8.57 -1.19
C PRO A 99 -19.65 -8.20 -0.92
N PRO A 100 -20.53 -9.18 -0.68
CA PRO A 100 -21.93 -8.90 -0.38
C PRO A 100 -22.05 -8.18 0.97
N LYS A 101 -23.09 -7.34 1.15
CA LYS A 101 -23.31 -6.51 2.37
C LYS A 101 -23.12 -7.26 3.70
N PRO A 102 -23.62 -8.50 3.88
CA PRO A 102 -23.43 -9.24 5.13
C PRO A 102 -21.97 -9.45 5.54
N PHE A 103 -21.03 -9.45 4.58
CA PHE A 103 -19.60 -9.52 4.87
C PHE A 103 -19.09 -8.31 5.67
N PHE A 104 -19.63 -7.12 5.39
CA PHE A 104 -19.25 -5.88 6.06
C PHE A 104 -20.00 -5.65 7.38
N ASP A 105 -21.23 -6.19 7.47
CA ASP A 105 -22.11 -6.01 8.62
C ASP A 105 -21.80 -7.00 9.76
N ASP A 106 -21.02 -8.06 9.50
CA ASP A 106 -20.57 -9.01 10.50
C ASP A 106 -19.79 -8.29 11.64
N PRO A 107 -20.28 -8.33 12.89
CA PRO A 107 -19.61 -7.70 14.03
C PRO A 107 -18.19 -8.20 14.29
N SER A 108 -17.86 -9.41 13.82
CA SER A 108 -16.53 -10.01 13.92
C SER A 108 -15.56 -9.56 12.81
N GLY A 109 -16.06 -8.82 11.80
CA GLY A 109 -15.27 -8.34 10.66
C GLY A 109 -15.06 -9.37 9.55
N GLY A 110 -16.01 -10.30 9.39
CA GLY A 110 -15.95 -11.37 8.39
C GLY A 110 -15.02 -12.48 8.84
N THR A 111 -15.54 -13.42 9.63
CA THR A 111 -14.76 -14.57 10.09
C THR A 111 -14.32 -15.45 8.90
N SER A 112 -13.01 -15.53 8.64
CA SER A 112 -12.45 -16.61 7.81
C SER A 112 -12.62 -17.95 8.55
N PRO A 113 -12.87 -19.08 7.86
CA PRO A 113 -13.00 -20.41 8.47
C PRO A 113 -11.76 -20.87 9.28
N THR A 114 -10.66 -20.13 9.24
CA THR A 114 -9.43 -20.37 10.02
C THR A 114 -9.31 -19.54 11.31
N GLY A 115 -10.35 -18.77 11.68
CA GLY A 115 -10.44 -18.11 12.99
C GLY A 115 -9.36 -17.05 13.26
N ARG A 116 -8.69 -16.51 12.23
CA ARG A 116 -7.65 -15.49 12.41
C ARG A 116 -7.90 -14.20 11.61
N THR A 117 -8.10 -13.16 12.41
CA THR A 117 -8.02 -11.70 12.20
C THR A 117 -9.22 -10.92 11.63
N SER A 118 -9.75 -10.10 12.55
CA SER A 118 -10.63 -8.95 12.41
C SER A 118 -9.99 -7.82 11.59
N TRP A 119 -10.61 -7.44 10.48
CA TRP A 119 -10.31 -6.16 9.84
C TRP A 119 -10.85 -5.04 10.74
N PRO A 120 -10.04 -4.02 11.09
CA PRO A 120 -10.54 -2.90 11.87
C PRO A 120 -11.62 -2.18 11.07
N ARG A 121 -12.85 -2.19 11.60
CA ARG A 121 -13.85 -1.17 11.28
C ARG A 121 -13.17 0.18 11.45
N THR A 122 -13.26 1.05 10.43
CA THR A 122 -12.66 2.39 10.38
C THR A 122 -12.52 2.97 11.78
N THR A 123 -11.29 3.00 12.32
CA THR A 123 -11.05 3.55 13.65
C THR A 123 -11.03 5.06 13.50
N THR A 124 -12.21 5.68 13.51
CA THR A 124 -12.31 7.12 13.69
C THR A 124 -11.78 7.41 15.08
N ARG A 125 -10.53 7.88 15.17
CA ARG A 125 -10.01 8.43 16.42
C ARG A 125 -10.83 9.69 16.71
N PRO A 126 -11.66 9.75 17.78
CA PRO A 126 -12.55 10.89 18.00
C PRO A 126 -11.80 12.20 18.30
N SER A 127 -10.48 12.17 18.45
CA SER A 127 -9.68 13.31 18.89
C SER A 127 -8.84 13.99 17.80
N ALA A 128 -8.83 13.52 16.55
CA ALA A 128 -8.03 14.18 15.51
C ALA A 128 -8.64 15.51 15.03
N CYS A 129 -9.96 15.70 15.15
CA CYS A 129 -10.63 16.97 14.82
C CYS A 129 -10.54 18.02 15.94
N SER A 130 -10.14 17.66 17.17
CA SER A 130 -10.13 18.59 18.31
C SER A 130 -8.76 19.21 18.61
N ALA A 131 -7.70 18.78 17.93
CA ALA A 131 -6.33 19.23 18.22
C ALA A 131 -5.90 20.51 17.47
N TYR A 132 -6.72 21.01 16.53
CA TYR A 132 -6.51 22.32 15.91
C TYR A 132 -7.62 23.28 16.35
N GLY A 133 -7.64 23.56 17.66
CA GLY A 133 -8.30 24.73 18.19
C GLY A 133 -7.55 25.98 17.74
N SER A 134 -8.29 26.87 17.08
CA SER A 134 -8.02 28.30 16.89
C SER A 134 -6.83 28.86 17.68
N THR A 135 -5.78 29.29 16.99
CA THR A 135 -4.91 30.37 17.46
C THR A 135 -5.02 31.50 16.44
N PRO A 136 -5.65 32.64 16.79
CA PRO A 136 -5.67 33.80 15.92
C PRO A 136 -4.33 34.54 16.07
N ARG A 137 -3.61 34.72 14.96
CA ARG A 137 -2.91 35.95 14.57
C ARG A 137 -2.82 36.01 13.06
#